data_AF-A0A2D4KEW5-F1
#
_entry.id   AF-A0A2D4KEW5-F1
#
_cell.length_a   1.000
_cell.length_b   1.000
_cell.length_c   1.000
_cell.angle_alpha   90.00
_cell.angle_beta   90.00
_cell.angle_gamma   90.00
#
_symmetry.space_group_name_H-M   'P 1'
#
loop_
_entity.id
_entity.type
_entity.pdbx_description
1 polymer ?
#
loop_
_entity_poly.entity_id
_entity_poly.type
_entity_poly.pdbx_seq_one_letter_code
_entity_poly.pdbx_strand_id
1 'polypeptide(L)'
;EYRKRLHQYTVLPEDLRMKWAKRVHLLQSEFSYKSDLNCMKGVGWMPLRSPLIENVKKAGELFSETKYRQKPNHLKFTTVTDSLDFLHAKNSYIQCNDRLYRAGHLDNMHRYTLPLDRPDLIRARLNALHISDKLYKTSWEETRAAGYDFRLDAIPFQTAKASREIASDFRYKEAFLRDRGQRIGFCNAYDDPKMRHFLKMGHLQSDNQYKRDYFRNRTQFRSQTDQPGFIHAKKSQQLISDVNYRQRLHQYTCDPEQLNIRHAKQAYKLQSDVKYKSDLNWIKGIGWTPPGSYRVEMARRAAELAYAQDTECQETQEQHDPDYEKITEGSQQVQLNPDAAEVLQMKRRKMKLTKK
;
A
#
# COMPACT_ATOMS: atom_id res chain seq x y z
N GLU A 1 -4.34 -31.75 133.15
CA GLU A 1 -3.21 -32.70 133.07
C GLU A 1 -2.24 -32.30 131.96
N TYR A 2 -0.98 -32.65 132.12
CA TYR A 2 0.23 -32.15 131.46
C TYR A 2 0.34 -32.41 129.94
N ARG A 3 0.61 -31.36 129.16
CA ARG A 3 1.84 -31.22 128.33
C ARG A 3 1.89 -29.82 127.72
N LYS A 4 2.48 -28.87 128.46
CA LYS A 4 2.93 -27.58 127.90
C LYS A 4 3.97 -27.90 126.81
N ARG A 5 3.59 -27.80 125.54
CA ARG A 5 4.56 -27.69 124.44
C ARG A 5 5.18 -26.30 124.52
N LEU A 6 6.37 -26.28 125.10
CA LEU A 6 7.30 -25.17 125.14
C LEU A 6 7.70 -24.85 123.68
N HIS A 7 7.46 -23.60 123.29
CA HIS A 7 7.97 -22.94 122.08
C HIS A 7 7.35 -23.40 120.74
N GLN A 8 6.29 -22.71 120.31
CA GLN A 8 6.17 -22.42 118.89
C GLN A 8 7.22 -21.36 118.57
N TYR A 9 8.30 -21.74 117.88
CA TYR A 9 9.16 -20.76 117.24
C TYR A 9 8.35 -20.15 116.10
N THR A 10 7.69 -19.03 116.36
CA THR A 10 7.32 -18.09 115.30
C THR A 10 8.64 -17.61 114.71
N VAL A 11 9.05 -18.20 113.59
CA VAL A 11 10.16 -17.68 112.79
C VAL A 11 9.78 -16.23 112.50
N LEU A 12 10.60 -15.30 112.99
CA LEU A 12 10.36 -13.87 112.83
C LEU A 12 10.21 -13.56 111.33
N PRO A 13 9.32 -12.65 110.92
CA PRO A 13 8.99 -12.42 109.51
C PRO A 13 10.17 -12.09 108.58
N GLU A 14 11.40 -11.90 109.07
CA GLU A 14 12.54 -11.44 108.29
C GLU A 14 13.91 -11.95 108.77
N ASP A 15 14.05 -13.24 109.08
CA ASP A 15 15.38 -13.82 109.26
C ASP A 15 16.23 -13.67 107.99
N LEU A 16 17.48 -13.22 108.15
CA LEU A 16 18.43 -13.01 107.05
C LEU A 16 18.56 -14.27 106.17
N ARG A 17 18.59 -15.47 106.77
CA ARG A 17 18.62 -16.74 106.03
C ARG A 17 17.37 -16.96 105.17
N MET A 18 16.18 -16.59 105.66
CA MET A 18 14.92 -16.67 104.91
C MET A 18 14.85 -15.63 103.80
N LYS A 19 15.34 -14.40 104.04
CA LYS A 19 15.50 -13.39 102.98
C LYS A 19 16.45 -13.86 101.89
N TRP A 20 17.58 -14.47 102.27
CA TRP A 20 18.53 -15.06 101.33
C TRP A 20 17.91 -16.23 100.55
N ALA A 21 17.22 -17.16 101.21
CA ALA A 21 16.55 -18.27 100.55
C ALA A 21 15.45 -17.81 99.58
N LYS A 22 14.61 -16.83 99.96
CA LYS A 22 13.60 -16.22 99.07
C LYS A 22 14.24 -15.50 97.89
N ARG A 23 15.33 -14.79 98.12
CA ARG A 23 16.07 -14.07 97.06
C ARG A 23 16.74 -15.05 96.09
N VAL A 24 17.32 -16.13 96.59
CA VAL A 24 17.87 -17.22 95.77
C VAL A 24 16.75 -17.91 94.97
N HIS A 25 15.59 -18.17 95.58
CA HIS A 25 14.45 -18.76 94.90
C HIS A 25 13.85 -17.83 93.81
N LEU A 26 13.80 -16.51 94.07
CA LEU A 26 13.42 -15.50 93.08
C LEU A 26 14.42 -15.41 91.93
N LEU A 27 15.72 -15.56 92.21
CA LEU A 27 16.78 -15.57 91.20
C LEU A 27 16.79 -16.87 90.37
N GLN A 28 16.35 -17.99 90.93
CA GLN A 28 16.26 -19.29 90.25
C GLN A 28 14.91 -19.51 89.52
N SER A 29 13.86 -18.78 89.92
CA SER A 29 12.52 -18.80 89.31
C SER A 29 12.56 -18.28 87.86
N GLU A 30 12.42 -19.18 86.89
CA GLU A 30 12.28 -18.79 85.48
C GLU A 30 11.06 -17.90 85.22
N PHE A 31 10.00 -18.03 86.03
CA PHE A 31 8.78 -17.23 85.90
C PHE A 31 9.03 -15.75 86.24
N SER A 32 9.76 -15.49 87.32
CA SER A 32 10.13 -14.15 87.76
C SER A 32 11.19 -13.53 86.85
N TYR A 33 12.07 -14.35 86.25
CA TYR A 33 13.02 -13.88 85.25
C TYR A 33 12.35 -13.46 83.94
N LYS A 34 11.30 -14.18 83.51
CA LYS A 34 10.58 -13.92 82.25
C LYS A 34 9.39 -12.96 82.40
N SER A 35 8.97 -12.59 83.62
CA SER A 35 7.85 -11.67 83.85
C SER A 35 8.12 -10.29 83.26
N ASP A 36 9.35 -9.82 83.36
CA ASP A 36 9.75 -8.50 82.88
C ASP A 36 9.83 -8.45 81.35
N LEU A 37 9.98 -9.61 80.69
CA LEU A 37 9.95 -9.73 79.23
C LEU A 37 8.53 -9.90 78.67
N ASN A 38 7.54 -10.22 79.50
CA ASN A 38 6.15 -10.33 79.04
C ASN A 38 5.58 -8.98 78.59
N CYS A 39 6.04 -7.85 79.15
CA CYS A 39 5.62 -6.52 78.69
C CYS A 39 6.20 -6.16 77.30
N MET A 40 7.24 -6.86 76.86
CA MET A 40 7.83 -6.70 75.53
C MET A 40 7.26 -7.69 74.50
N LYS A 41 6.54 -8.73 74.93
CA LYS A 41 5.85 -9.64 74.00
C LYS A 41 4.68 -8.90 73.34
N GLY A 42 4.81 -8.64 72.04
CA GLY A 42 3.82 -7.90 71.23
C GLY A 42 4.22 -6.46 70.89
N VAL A 43 5.34 -5.96 71.43
CA VAL A 43 5.89 -4.66 71.02
C VAL A 43 6.70 -4.85 69.74
N GLY A 44 6.10 -4.53 68.60
CA GLY A 44 6.77 -4.58 67.31
C GLY A 44 7.90 -3.55 67.20
N TRP A 45 9.00 -3.92 66.54
CA TRP A 45 10.04 -2.95 66.17
C TRP A 45 9.53 -2.07 65.02
N MET A 46 9.44 -0.77 65.26
CA MET A 46 9.08 0.21 64.23
C MET A 46 10.15 1.31 64.16
N PRO A 47 10.69 1.63 62.97
CA PRO A 47 11.75 2.62 62.85
C PRO A 47 11.24 4.04 63.12
N LEU A 48 11.89 4.77 64.04
CA LEU A 48 11.67 6.20 64.23
C LEU A 48 11.97 6.91 62.90
N ARG A 49 10.94 7.55 62.32
CA ARG A 49 10.90 8.19 60.98
C ARG A 49 10.47 7.29 59.81
N SER A 50 9.81 6.17 60.07
CA SER A 50 9.03 5.53 58.99
C SER A 50 7.93 6.50 58.51
N PRO A 51 7.64 6.55 57.19
CA PRO A 51 6.57 7.40 56.66
C PRO A 51 5.22 7.11 57.32
N LEU A 52 4.94 5.84 57.66
CA LEU A 52 3.72 5.45 58.36
C LEU A 52 3.64 6.06 59.76
N ILE A 53 4.74 6.08 60.52
CA ILE A 53 4.77 6.72 61.85
C ILE A 53 4.69 8.23 61.72
N GLU A 54 5.36 8.85 60.74
CA GLU A 54 5.24 10.30 60.52
C GLU A 54 3.82 10.69 60.13
N ASN A 55 3.15 9.89 59.31
CA ASN A 55 1.76 10.10 58.93
C ASN A 55 0.82 9.92 60.13
N VAL A 56 1.02 8.89 60.96
CA VAL A 56 0.24 8.68 62.20
C VAL A 56 0.51 9.79 63.22
N LYS A 57 1.76 10.27 63.35
CA LYS A 57 2.09 11.42 64.19
C LYS A 57 1.43 12.70 63.67
N LYS A 58 1.54 13.00 62.37
CA LYS A 58 0.87 14.15 61.75
C LYS A 58 -0.65 14.07 61.90
N ALA A 59 -1.23 12.88 61.72
CA ALA A 59 -2.65 12.65 61.97
C ALA A 59 -3.01 12.87 63.45
N GLY A 60 -2.22 12.35 64.39
CA GLY A 60 -2.40 12.58 65.82
C GLY A 60 -2.28 14.05 66.20
N GLU A 61 -1.40 14.80 65.56
CA GLU A 61 -1.30 16.25 65.72
C GLU A 61 -2.52 16.99 65.14
N LEU A 62 -3.04 16.56 63.99
CA LEU A 62 -4.27 17.10 63.39
C LEU A 62 -5.49 16.85 64.29
N PHE A 63 -5.57 15.68 64.92
CA PHE A 63 -6.65 15.33 65.86
C PHE A 63 -6.44 15.88 67.28
N SER A 64 -5.29 16.50 67.57
CA SER A 64 -5.01 17.00 68.91
C SER A 64 -5.85 18.25 69.23
N GLU A 65 -6.73 18.11 70.23
CA GLU A 65 -7.60 19.21 70.65
C GLU A 65 -6.83 20.43 71.16
N THR A 66 -5.64 20.21 71.73
CA THR A 66 -4.75 21.26 72.24
C THR A 66 -4.17 22.11 71.12
N LYS A 67 -3.83 21.52 69.96
CA LYS A 67 -3.40 22.29 68.78
C LYS A 67 -4.57 22.92 68.05
N TYR A 68 -5.74 22.29 68.06
CA TYR A 68 -6.95 22.85 67.44
C TYR A 68 -7.48 24.08 68.20
N ARG A 69 -7.54 24.03 69.54
CA ARG A 69 -8.05 25.11 70.40
C ARG A 69 -6.94 26.07 70.84
N GLN A 70 -6.09 26.50 69.92
CA GLN A 70 -5.05 27.49 70.23
C GLN A 70 -5.67 28.86 70.47
N LYS A 71 -5.20 29.56 71.51
CA LYS A 71 -5.62 30.93 71.80
C LYS A 71 -5.16 31.84 70.65
N PRO A 72 -5.97 32.83 70.20
CA PRO A 72 -5.63 33.71 69.09
C PRO A 72 -4.26 34.39 69.20
N ASN A 73 -3.80 34.67 70.42
CA ASN A 73 -2.50 35.29 70.69
C ASN A 73 -1.30 34.43 70.23
N HIS A 74 -1.47 33.13 69.98
CA HIS A 74 -0.41 32.24 69.46
C HIS A 74 -0.36 32.17 67.93
N LEU A 75 -1.41 32.64 67.23
CA LEU A 75 -1.44 32.66 65.78
C LEU A 75 -0.73 33.92 65.28
N LYS A 76 0.50 33.77 64.77
CA LYS A 76 1.20 34.87 64.11
C LYS A 76 0.57 35.09 62.73
N PHE A 77 0.27 36.34 62.39
CA PHE A 77 -0.20 36.68 61.06
C PHE A 77 0.90 36.40 60.03
N THR A 78 0.60 35.56 59.03
CA THR A 78 1.45 35.35 57.86
C THR A 78 0.80 36.06 56.68
N THR A 79 1.48 37.05 56.09
CA THR A 79 1.04 37.67 54.84
C THR A 79 0.97 36.62 53.74
N VAL A 80 -0.07 36.68 52.91
CA VAL A 80 -0.20 35.82 51.73
C VAL A 80 0.86 36.23 50.70
N THR A 81 2.01 35.56 50.72
CA THR A 81 3.16 35.82 49.85
C THR A 81 2.89 35.50 48.38
N ASP A 82 1.87 34.69 48.13
CA ASP A 82 1.55 34.18 46.80
C ASP A 82 0.43 34.98 46.13
N SER A 83 0.03 36.10 46.74
CA SER A 83 -0.91 37.04 46.12
C SER A 83 -0.28 37.66 44.88
N LEU A 84 -1.09 37.82 43.83
CA LEU A 84 -0.65 38.32 42.54
C LEU A 84 0.03 39.70 42.66
N ASP A 85 -0.55 40.59 43.45
CA ASP A 85 -0.03 41.94 43.71
C ASP A 85 1.36 41.90 44.37
N PHE A 86 1.56 40.98 45.32
CA PHE A 86 2.84 40.82 45.99
C PHE A 86 3.91 40.25 45.04
N LEU A 87 3.53 39.29 44.19
CA LEU A 87 4.43 38.74 43.17
C LEU A 87 4.82 39.80 42.13
N HIS A 88 3.87 40.62 41.69
CA HIS A 88 4.15 41.74 40.79
C HIS A 88 5.09 42.74 41.45
N ALA A 89 4.81 43.18 42.68
CA ALA A 89 5.68 44.10 43.42
C ALA A 89 7.10 43.52 43.60
N LYS A 90 7.22 42.23 43.92
CA LYS A 90 8.50 41.52 44.04
C LYS A 90 9.26 41.51 42.71
N ASN A 91 8.59 41.20 41.61
CA ASN A 91 9.21 41.16 40.28
C ASN A 91 9.64 42.57 39.83
N SER A 92 8.81 43.58 40.03
CA SER A 92 9.16 44.98 39.77
C SER A 92 10.34 45.43 40.62
N TYR A 93 10.40 45.04 41.90
CA TYR A 93 11.54 45.32 42.76
C TYR A 93 12.83 44.67 42.22
N ILE A 94 12.78 43.40 41.82
CA ILE A 94 13.93 42.69 41.24
C ILE A 94 14.40 43.36 39.95
N GLN A 95 13.47 43.77 39.08
CA GLN A 95 13.76 44.43 37.82
C GLN A 95 14.37 45.84 38.01
N CYS A 96 13.88 46.60 38.99
CA CYS A 96 14.39 47.94 39.30
C CYS A 96 15.68 47.92 40.13
N ASN A 97 16.12 46.76 40.63
CA ASN A 97 17.30 46.65 41.48
C ASN A 97 18.59 46.62 40.66
N ASP A 98 19.23 47.79 40.56
CA ASP A 98 20.48 48.00 39.82
C ASP A 98 21.63 47.08 40.27
N ARG A 99 21.71 46.74 41.57
CA ARG A 99 22.75 45.82 42.08
C ARG A 99 22.59 44.41 41.50
N LEU A 100 21.37 43.89 41.47
CA LEU A 100 21.09 42.56 40.92
C LEU A 100 21.29 42.54 39.40
N TYR A 101 20.87 43.61 38.72
CA TYR A 101 21.09 43.78 37.28
C TYR A 101 22.58 43.72 36.91
N ARG A 102 23.43 44.46 37.64
CA ARG A 102 24.88 44.48 37.39
C ARG A 102 25.57 43.17 37.75
N ALA A 103 25.13 42.46 38.80
CA ALA A 103 25.72 41.19 39.21
C ALA A 103 25.64 40.13 38.09
N GLY A 104 24.46 39.96 37.49
CA GLY A 104 24.28 39.02 36.37
C GLY A 104 25.07 39.42 35.12
N HIS A 105 25.28 40.71 34.89
CA HIS A 105 26.12 41.20 33.79
C HIS A 105 27.59 40.84 34.02
N LEU A 106 28.13 41.12 35.21
CA LEU A 106 29.53 40.85 35.58
C LEU A 106 29.87 39.35 35.49
N ASP A 107 28.98 38.48 35.95
CA ASP A 107 29.17 37.02 35.87
C ASP A 107 29.25 36.50 34.42
N ASN A 108 28.60 37.21 33.49
CA ASN A 108 28.51 36.82 32.08
C ASN A 108 29.49 37.57 31.16
N MET A 109 30.15 38.64 31.64
CA MET A 109 31.10 39.44 30.85
C MET A 109 32.19 38.61 30.18
N HIS A 110 32.67 37.58 30.84
CA HIS A 110 33.77 36.74 30.36
C HIS A 110 33.29 35.42 29.74
N ARG A 111 31.98 35.15 29.76
CA ARG A 111 31.36 33.91 29.25
C ARG A 111 30.63 34.18 27.95
N TYR A 112 31.38 34.55 26.91
CA TYR A 112 30.81 34.66 25.57
C TYR A 112 31.02 33.34 24.80
N THR A 113 29.95 32.56 24.65
CA THR A 113 29.93 31.44 23.70
C THR A 113 29.46 31.95 22.35
N LEU A 114 30.33 31.85 21.34
CA LEU A 114 29.92 32.13 19.96
C LEU A 114 28.81 31.14 19.56
N PRO A 115 27.69 31.60 18.98
CA PRO A 115 26.67 30.70 18.47
C PRO A 115 27.27 29.86 17.33
N LEU A 116 27.04 28.54 17.38
CA LEU A 116 27.56 27.61 16.36
C LEU A 116 27.02 27.90 14.96
N ASP A 117 25.86 28.55 14.88
CA ASP A 117 25.17 28.90 13.63
C ASP A 117 25.66 30.20 13.01
N ARG A 118 26.73 30.80 13.54
CA ARG A 118 27.34 31.97 12.93
C ARG A 118 27.79 31.64 11.49
N PRO A 119 27.42 32.44 10.48
CA PRO A 119 27.70 32.14 9.08
C PRO A 119 29.20 32.00 8.78
N ASP A 120 30.05 32.73 9.50
CA ASP A 120 31.51 32.60 9.38
C ASP A 120 32.03 31.21 9.77
N LEU A 121 31.48 30.62 10.83
CA LEU A 121 31.86 29.29 11.30
C LEU A 121 31.34 28.21 10.36
N ILE A 122 30.12 28.38 9.84
CA ILE A 122 29.54 27.50 8.81
C ILE A 122 30.40 27.53 7.55
N ARG A 123 30.76 28.72 7.07
CA ARG A 123 31.65 28.91 5.92
C ARG A 123 33.02 28.27 6.16
N ALA A 124 33.62 28.45 7.32
CA ALA A 124 34.90 27.83 7.66
C ALA A 124 34.82 26.29 7.65
N ARG A 125 33.73 25.71 8.16
CA ARG A 125 33.50 24.25 8.12
C ARG A 125 33.36 23.74 6.68
N LEU A 126 32.54 24.40 5.86
CA LEU A 126 32.37 24.00 4.47
C LEU A 126 33.67 24.12 3.67
N ASN A 127 34.44 25.20 3.89
CA ASN A 127 35.75 25.37 3.28
C ASN A 127 36.74 24.28 3.72
N ALA A 128 36.71 23.86 5.00
CA ALA A 128 37.54 22.76 5.48
C ALA A 128 37.20 21.44 4.76
N LEU A 129 35.92 21.18 4.48
CA LEU A 129 35.51 20.01 3.69
C LEU A 129 36.04 20.10 2.26
N HIS A 130 35.89 21.26 1.61
CA HIS A 130 36.33 21.48 0.23
C HIS A 130 37.86 21.42 0.05
N ILE A 131 38.64 21.80 1.06
CA ILE A 131 40.11 21.76 1.04
C ILE A 131 40.65 20.37 1.42
N SER A 132 39.84 19.51 2.03
CA SER A 132 40.34 18.23 2.53
C SER A 132 40.72 17.24 1.42
N ASP A 133 42.00 16.89 1.35
CA ASP A 133 42.54 15.90 0.40
C ASP A 133 41.86 14.54 0.51
N LYS A 134 41.43 14.16 1.71
CA LYS A 134 40.72 12.90 1.94
C LYS A 134 39.40 12.87 1.18
N LEU A 135 38.55 13.89 1.33
CA LEU A 135 37.28 13.97 0.62
C LEU A 135 37.46 14.17 -0.89
N TYR A 136 38.54 14.84 -1.30
CA TYR A 136 38.88 14.93 -2.72
C TYR A 136 39.16 13.54 -3.35
N LYS A 137 39.81 12.64 -2.61
CA LYS A 137 40.21 11.31 -3.10
C LYS A 137 39.19 10.20 -2.86
N THR A 138 38.22 10.38 -1.96
CA THR A 138 37.30 9.31 -1.56
C THR A 138 36.55 8.69 -2.74
N SER A 139 36.02 9.48 -3.67
CA SER A 139 35.30 8.95 -4.84
C SER A 139 36.20 8.13 -5.76
N TRP A 140 37.47 8.55 -5.92
CA TRP A 140 38.46 7.79 -6.69
C TRP A 140 38.85 6.50 -5.97
N GLU A 141 39.01 6.53 -4.65
CA GLU A 141 39.29 5.34 -3.84
C GLU A 141 38.13 4.35 -3.86
N GLU A 142 36.88 4.84 -3.77
CA GLU A 142 35.65 4.03 -3.88
C GLU A 142 35.53 3.36 -5.25
N THR A 143 35.74 4.10 -6.34
CA THR A 143 35.72 3.54 -7.70
C THR A 143 36.87 2.56 -7.93
N ARG A 144 38.04 2.83 -7.36
CA ARG A 144 39.18 1.90 -7.38
C ARG A 144 38.90 0.62 -6.57
N ALA A 145 38.26 0.74 -5.41
CA ALA A 145 37.93 -0.38 -4.53
C ALA A 145 36.78 -1.24 -5.08
N ALA A 146 35.81 -0.63 -5.78
CA ALA A 146 34.74 -1.33 -6.47
C ALA A 146 35.25 -2.31 -7.55
N GLY A 147 36.47 -2.07 -8.06
CA GLY A 147 37.08 -2.89 -9.11
C GLY A 147 36.46 -2.66 -10.49
N TYR A 148 37.01 -3.35 -11.49
CA TYR A 148 36.48 -3.34 -12.86
C TYR A 148 35.82 -4.69 -13.16
N ASP A 149 34.62 -4.66 -13.73
CA ASP A 149 33.97 -5.87 -14.23
C ASP A 149 34.55 -6.22 -15.61
N PHE A 150 35.58 -7.08 -15.64
CA PHE A 150 36.25 -7.52 -16.88
C PHE A 150 35.46 -8.59 -17.63
N ARG A 151 34.17 -8.34 -17.88
CA ARG A 151 33.37 -9.20 -18.76
C ARG A 151 33.86 -9.08 -20.19
N LEU A 152 33.83 -10.20 -20.92
CA LEU A 152 34.10 -10.20 -22.36
C LEU A 152 33.13 -9.30 -23.15
N ASP A 153 31.93 -9.10 -22.60
CA ASP A 153 30.91 -8.21 -23.15
C ASP A 153 31.07 -6.75 -22.74
N ALA A 154 32.07 -6.41 -21.91
CA ALA A 154 32.27 -5.03 -21.53
C ALA A 154 32.62 -4.19 -22.76
N ILE A 155 32.01 -2.99 -22.83
CA ILE A 155 32.19 -2.02 -23.92
C ILE A 155 33.66 -1.85 -24.34
N PRO A 156 34.67 -1.70 -23.43
CA PRO A 156 36.07 -1.56 -23.85
C PRO A 156 36.62 -2.77 -24.62
N PHE A 157 36.20 -4.00 -24.28
CA PHE A 157 36.65 -5.20 -25.02
C PHE A 157 35.97 -5.30 -26.38
N GLN A 158 34.67 -4.98 -26.45
CA GLN A 158 33.94 -4.96 -27.71
C GLN A 158 34.49 -3.90 -28.67
N THR A 159 34.77 -2.69 -28.19
CA THR A 159 35.36 -1.62 -29.01
C THR A 159 36.77 -1.96 -29.48
N ALA A 160 37.60 -2.53 -28.61
CA ALA A 160 38.93 -3.01 -28.98
C ALA A 160 38.87 -4.12 -30.04
N LYS A 161 37.93 -5.07 -29.91
CA LYS A 161 37.71 -6.14 -30.89
C LYS A 161 37.25 -5.59 -32.23
N ALA A 162 36.26 -4.69 -32.23
CA ALA A 162 35.79 -4.03 -33.45
C ALA A 162 36.91 -3.23 -34.14
N SER A 163 37.71 -2.49 -33.37
CA SER A 163 38.86 -1.76 -33.90
C SER A 163 39.89 -2.70 -34.55
N ARG A 164 40.14 -3.87 -33.94
CA ARG A 164 41.02 -4.90 -34.52
C ARG A 164 40.46 -5.47 -35.82
N GLU A 165 39.15 -5.72 -35.88
CA GLU A 165 38.48 -6.21 -37.08
C GLU A 165 38.51 -5.18 -38.22
N ILE A 166 38.31 -3.89 -37.92
CA ILE A 166 38.40 -2.78 -38.89
C ILE A 166 39.82 -2.63 -39.44
N ALA A 167 40.83 -2.72 -38.59
CA ALA A 167 42.23 -2.64 -38.99
C ALA A 167 42.74 -3.91 -39.68
N SER A 168 41.96 -4.99 -39.72
CA SER A 168 42.39 -6.27 -40.28
C SER A 168 42.25 -6.28 -41.81
N ASP A 169 43.39 -6.26 -42.49
CA ASP A 169 43.48 -6.43 -43.96
C ASP A 169 42.78 -7.70 -44.45
N PHE A 170 42.81 -8.77 -43.65
CA PHE A 170 42.14 -10.02 -43.99
C PHE A 170 40.62 -9.84 -44.07
N ARG A 171 40.01 -9.24 -43.03
CA ARG A 171 38.57 -8.95 -42.99
C ARG A 171 38.17 -7.97 -44.08
N TYR A 172 39.00 -6.96 -44.34
CA TYR A 172 38.78 -6.02 -45.43
C TYR A 172 38.73 -6.73 -46.80
N LYS A 173 39.71 -7.61 -47.08
CA LYS A 173 39.76 -8.37 -48.33
C LYS A 173 38.61 -9.37 -48.45
N GLU A 174 38.24 -10.04 -47.36
CA GLU A 174 37.10 -10.95 -47.29
C GLU A 174 35.79 -10.22 -47.64
N ALA A 175 35.54 -9.06 -47.01
CA ALA A 175 34.38 -8.22 -47.32
C ALA A 175 34.41 -7.72 -48.77
N PHE A 176 35.56 -7.26 -49.26
CA PHE A 176 35.73 -6.84 -50.65
C PHE A 176 35.40 -7.96 -51.65
N LEU A 177 35.84 -9.20 -51.39
CA LEU A 177 35.52 -10.35 -52.23
C LEU A 177 34.04 -10.72 -52.17
N ARG A 178 33.40 -10.58 -50.99
CA ARG A 178 31.96 -10.82 -50.82
C ARG A 178 31.10 -9.79 -51.55
N ASP A 179 31.54 -8.54 -51.55
CA ASP A 179 30.84 -7.42 -52.18
C ASP A 179 31.10 -7.35 -53.69
N ARG A 180 32.23 -7.90 -54.14
CA ARG A 180 32.57 -8.06 -55.55
C ARG A 180 31.54 -8.98 -56.23
N GLY A 181 30.58 -8.36 -56.91
CA GLY A 181 29.52 -9.04 -57.65
C GLY A 181 28.10 -8.65 -57.23
N GLN A 182 27.92 -8.03 -56.05
CA GLN A 182 26.59 -7.62 -55.56
C GLN A 182 25.99 -6.42 -56.32
N ARG A 183 26.79 -5.70 -57.12
CA ARG A 183 26.38 -4.48 -57.82
C ARG A 183 25.93 -4.66 -59.27
N ILE A 184 25.78 -5.90 -59.76
CA ILE A 184 25.32 -6.15 -61.13
C ILE A 184 23.97 -6.89 -61.08
N GLY A 185 22.90 -6.11 -61.21
CA GLY A 185 21.62 -6.55 -61.75
C GLY A 185 20.62 -7.15 -60.77
N PHE A 186 20.96 -8.21 -60.03
CA PHE A 186 19.94 -9.00 -59.32
C PHE A 186 20.51 -9.70 -58.06
N CYS A 187 19.78 -9.63 -56.93
CA CYS A 187 20.22 -10.17 -55.64
C CYS A 187 20.31 -11.71 -55.63
N ASN A 188 19.41 -12.38 -56.36
CA ASN A 188 19.41 -13.82 -56.58
C ASN A 188 19.27 -14.14 -58.07
N ALA A 189 19.75 -15.32 -58.50
CA ALA A 189 19.53 -15.80 -59.86
C ALA A 189 18.03 -15.92 -60.24
N TYR A 190 17.14 -16.03 -59.25
CA TYR A 190 15.68 -16.02 -59.42
C TYR A 190 15.09 -14.64 -59.75
N ASP A 191 15.84 -13.58 -59.46
CA ASP A 191 15.39 -12.20 -59.64
C ASP A 191 15.66 -11.68 -61.06
N ASP A 192 16.65 -12.26 -61.77
CA ASP A 192 16.88 -11.95 -63.19
C ASP A 192 15.70 -12.48 -64.04
N PRO A 193 14.96 -11.61 -64.75
CA PRO A 193 13.85 -12.02 -65.60
C PRO A 193 14.27 -13.03 -66.67
N LYS A 194 15.52 -12.99 -67.14
CA LYS A 194 16.03 -13.93 -68.15
C LYS A 194 16.29 -15.31 -67.55
N MET A 195 16.97 -15.39 -66.41
CA MET A 195 17.16 -16.65 -65.68
C MET A 195 15.83 -17.26 -65.22
N ARG A 196 14.90 -16.45 -64.71
CA ARG A 196 13.55 -16.88 -64.35
C ARG A 196 12.81 -17.47 -65.56
N HIS A 197 12.93 -16.83 -66.72
CA HIS A 197 12.37 -17.34 -67.96
C HIS A 197 12.97 -18.70 -68.33
N PHE A 198 14.30 -18.85 -68.32
CA PHE A 198 14.95 -20.13 -68.64
C PHE A 198 14.59 -21.25 -67.66
N LEU A 199 14.55 -20.97 -66.36
CA LEU A 199 14.06 -21.93 -65.36
C LEU A 199 12.64 -22.38 -65.71
N LYS A 200 11.73 -21.44 -65.99
CA LYS A 200 10.35 -21.75 -66.37
C LYS A 200 10.28 -22.57 -67.66
N MET A 201 11.09 -22.25 -68.67
CA MET A 201 11.15 -23.02 -69.91
C MET A 201 11.69 -24.44 -69.69
N GLY A 202 12.72 -24.60 -68.86
CA GLY A 202 13.26 -25.92 -68.49
C GLY A 202 12.25 -26.75 -67.69
N HIS A 203 11.49 -26.11 -66.80
CA HIS A 203 10.37 -26.73 -66.10
C HIS A 203 9.30 -27.23 -67.09
N LEU A 204 8.91 -26.41 -68.07
CA LEU A 204 7.94 -26.76 -69.12
C LEU A 204 8.43 -27.86 -70.08
N GLN A 205 9.74 -27.89 -70.38
CA GLN A 205 10.35 -28.88 -71.27
C GLN A 205 10.53 -30.24 -70.58
N SER A 206 10.52 -30.30 -69.25
CA SER A 206 10.78 -31.54 -68.52
C SER A 206 9.57 -32.48 -68.51
N ASP A 207 9.68 -33.60 -69.20
CA ASP A 207 8.66 -34.67 -69.21
C ASP A 207 8.32 -35.19 -67.82
N ASN A 208 9.30 -35.24 -66.90
CA ASN A 208 9.09 -35.70 -65.53
C ASN A 208 8.15 -34.77 -64.77
N GLN A 209 8.33 -33.46 -64.95
CA GLN A 209 7.47 -32.48 -64.30
C GLN A 209 6.09 -32.44 -64.94
N TYR A 210 6.03 -32.54 -66.28
CA TYR A 210 4.77 -32.70 -67.00
C TYR A 210 3.96 -33.88 -66.47
N LYS A 211 4.59 -35.06 -66.36
CA LYS A 211 3.95 -36.27 -65.81
C LYS A 211 3.50 -36.07 -64.36
N ARG A 212 4.34 -35.44 -63.52
CA ARG A 212 3.99 -35.14 -62.12
C ARG A 212 2.74 -34.26 -62.00
N ASP A 213 2.67 -33.20 -62.78
CA ASP A 213 1.53 -32.28 -62.77
C ASP A 213 0.29 -32.93 -63.40
N TYR A 214 0.46 -33.73 -64.45
CA TYR A 214 -0.62 -34.53 -65.04
C TYR A 214 -1.25 -35.48 -64.02
N PHE A 215 -0.45 -36.26 -63.29
CA PHE A 215 -0.99 -37.17 -62.28
C PHE A 215 -1.64 -36.43 -61.11
N ARG A 216 -1.11 -35.26 -60.72
CA ARG A 216 -1.71 -34.41 -59.69
C ARG A 216 -3.08 -33.87 -60.11
N ASN A 217 -3.22 -33.49 -61.38
CA ASN A 217 -4.42 -32.80 -61.86
C ASN A 217 -5.46 -33.73 -62.48
N ARG A 218 -5.08 -34.94 -62.92
CA ARG A 218 -5.98 -35.91 -63.57
C ARG A 218 -7.21 -36.27 -62.74
N THR A 219 -7.08 -36.29 -61.42
CA THR A 219 -8.17 -36.65 -60.49
C THR A 219 -8.88 -35.43 -59.90
N GLN A 220 -8.40 -34.21 -60.20
CA GLN A 220 -9.02 -32.98 -59.70
C GLN A 220 -10.20 -32.60 -60.60
N PHE A 221 -11.41 -32.71 -60.06
CA PHE A 221 -12.60 -32.17 -60.70
C PHE A 221 -12.55 -30.64 -60.65
N ARG A 222 -12.63 -29.98 -61.81
CA ARG A 222 -12.67 -28.52 -61.92
C ARG A 222 -14.12 -28.05 -62.02
N SER A 223 -14.48 -27.08 -61.18
CA SER A 223 -15.79 -26.43 -61.24
C SER A 223 -15.97 -25.72 -62.60
N GLN A 224 -17.20 -25.47 -63.03
CA GLN A 224 -17.50 -24.79 -64.29
C GLN A 224 -16.78 -23.43 -64.40
N THR A 225 -16.60 -22.74 -63.28
CA THR A 225 -15.84 -21.48 -63.17
C THR A 225 -14.34 -21.62 -63.48
N ASP A 226 -13.78 -22.81 -63.28
CA ASP A 226 -12.36 -23.12 -63.48
C ASP A 226 -12.05 -23.70 -64.87
N GLN A 227 -13.05 -23.69 -65.77
CA GLN A 227 -12.82 -24.04 -67.17
C GLN A 227 -11.94 -23.00 -67.87
N PRO A 228 -11.08 -23.42 -68.82
CA PRO A 228 -10.12 -22.54 -69.47
C PRO A 228 -10.78 -21.35 -70.17
N GLY A 229 -11.98 -21.53 -70.75
CA GLY A 229 -12.74 -20.45 -71.37
C GLY A 229 -13.17 -19.35 -70.38
N PHE A 230 -13.73 -19.73 -69.23
CA PHE A 230 -14.11 -18.78 -68.17
C PHE A 230 -12.90 -18.10 -67.54
N ILE A 231 -11.81 -18.84 -67.31
CA ILE A 231 -10.54 -18.27 -66.82
C ILE A 231 -9.97 -17.26 -67.83
N HIS A 232 -9.97 -17.61 -69.11
CA HIS A 232 -9.50 -16.71 -70.18
C HIS A 232 -10.36 -15.46 -70.27
N ALA A 233 -11.70 -15.60 -70.25
CA ALA A 233 -12.62 -14.47 -70.23
C ALA A 233 -12.41 -13.58 -68.99
N LYS A 234 -12.23 -14.17 -67.80
CA LYS A 234 -11.95 -13.43 -66.56
C LYS A 234 -10.63 -12.66 -66.62
N LYS A 235 -9.55 -13.28 -67.12
CA LYS A 235 -8.25 -12.61 -67.31
C LYS A 235 -8.33 -11.51 -68.38
N SER A 236 -9.04 -11.77 -69.47
CA SER A 236 -9.28 -10.77 -70.52
C SER A 236 -10.07 -9.60 -69.98
N GLN A 237 -11.11 -9.85 -69.18
CA GLN A 237 -11.87 -8.81 -68.50
C GLN A 237 -11.00 -8.03 -67.51
N GLN A 238 -10.10 -8.68 -66.77
CA GLN A 238 -9.13 -8.00 -65.89
C GLN A 238 -8.16 -7.11 -66.65
N LEU A 239 -7.71 -7.53 -67.85
CA LEU A 239 -6.82 -6.75 -68.72
C LEU A 239 -7.54 -5.59 -69.40
N ILE A 240 -8.79 -5.81 -69.84
CA ILE A 240 -9.66 -4.78 -70.45
C ILE A 240 -10.11 -3.78 -69.38
N SER A 241 -10.28 -4.22 -68.13
CA SER A 241 -10.65 -3.34 -67.04
C SER A 241 -9.48 -2.49 -66.58
N ASP A 242 -9.63 -1.16 -66.62
CA ASP A 242 -8.67 -0.21 -66.04
C ASP A 242 -8.57 -0.27 -64.51
N VAL A 243 -9.24 -1.23 -63.85
CA VAL A 243 -9.33 -1.32 -62.39
C VAL A 243 -7.94 -1.41 -61.76
N ASN A 244 -7.03 -2.19 -62.34
CA ASN A 244 -5.66 -2.32 -61.86
C ASN A 244 -4.80 -1.10 -62.18
N TYR A 245 -5.09 -0.39 -63.28
CA TYR A 245 -4.40 0.87 -63.63
C TYR A 245 -4.83 2.03 -62.72
N ARG A 246 -6.10 2.06 -62.30
CA ARG A 246 -6.65 3.07 -61.37
C ARG A 246 -6.26 2.82 -59.90
N GLN A 247 -5.46 1.79 -59.61
CA GLN A 247 -4.95 1.56 -58.25
C GLN A 247 -4.04 2.72 -57.87
N ARG A 248 -4.51 3.57 -56.96
CA ARG A 248 -3.73 4.67 -56.41
C ARG A 248 -2.54 4.08 -55.64
N LEU A 249 -1.33 4.27 -56.15
CA LEU A 249 -0.08 3.82 -55.52
C LEU A 249 0.10 4.39 -54.11
N HIS A 250 -0.50 5.54 -53.85
CA HIS A 250 -0.48 6.20 -52.55
C HIS A 250 -1.92 6.50 -52.13
N GLN A 251 -2.33 5.88 -51.03
CA GLN A 251 -3.49 6.31 -50.29
C GLN A 251 -3.01 7.36 -49.28
N TYR A 252 -3.17 8.64 -49.61
CA TYR A 252 -3.00 9.70 -48.62
C TYR A 252 -4.18 9.61 -47.65
N THR A 253 -4.07 8.75 -46.64
CA THR A 253 -4.96 8.82 -45.49
C THR A 253 -4.56 10.06 -44.71
N CYS A 254 -5.39 11.10 -44.74
CA CYS A 254 -5.22 12.16 -43.76
C CYS A 254 -5.45 11.56 -42.37
N ASP A 255 -4.62 11.94 -41.39
CA ASP A 255 -4.73 11.40 -40.04
C ASP A 255 -6.17 11.60 -39.52
N PRO A 256 -6.83 10.56 -38.99
CA PRO A 256 -8.21 10.66 -38.52
C PRO A 256 -8.38 11.68 -37.38
N GLU A 257 -7.27 12.04 -36.72
CA GLU A 257 -7.15 13.02 -35.61
C GLU A 257 -7.02 14.48 -36.10
N GLN A 258 -6.69 14.72 -37.37
CA GLN A 258 -6.54 16.10 -37.88
C GLN A 258 -7.88 16.85 -37.83
N LEU A 259 -7.87 18.01 -37.15
CA LEU A 259 -9.05 18.80 -36.83
C LEU A 259 -9.89 19.17 -38.07
N ASN A 260 -9.22 19.52 -39.17
CA ASN A 260 -9.88 19.92 -40.42
C ASN A 260 -10.70 18.77 -41.04
N ILE A 261 -10.18 17.55 -41.00
CA ILE A 261 -10.91 16.36 -41.48
C ILE A 261 -12.05 16.00 -40.54
N ARG A 262 -11.86 16.14 -39.23
CA ARG A 262 -12.92 15.93 -38.24
C ARG A 262 -14.08 16.90 -38.45
N HIS A 263 -13.78 18.18 -38.64
CA HIS A 263 -14.76 19.22 -38.94
C HIS A 263 -15.48 18.97 -40.26
N ALA A 264 -14.74 18.64 -41.33
CA ALA A 264 -15.34 18.31 -42.62
C ALA A 264 -16.27 17.08 -42.52
N LYS A 265 -15.83 16.01 -41.86
CA LYS A 265 -16.66 14.81 -41.62
C LYS A 265 -17.92 15.15 -40.81
N GLN A 266 -17.80 16.05 -39.83
CA GLN A 266 -18.94 16.46 -39.00
C GLN A 266 -19.93 17.33 -39.79
N ALA A 267 -19.43 18.26 -40.61
CA ALA A 267 -20.23 19.04 -41.53
C ALA A 267 -20.97 18.15 -42.55
N TYR A 268 -20.28 17.18 -43.15
CA TYR A 268 -20.92 16.22 -44.05
C TYR A 268 -21.97 15.35 -43.36
N LYS A 269 -21.72 14.91 -42.12
CA LYS A 269 -22.72 14.15 -41.34
C LYS A 269 -23.97 14.99 -41.03
N LEU A 270 -23.80 16.29 -40.78
CA LEU A 270 -24.90 17.23 -40.54
C LEU A 270 -25.67 17.54 -41.83
N GLN A 271 -24.96 17.66 -42.96
CA GLN A 271 -25.56 17.89 -44.27
C GLN A 271 -26.24 16.64 -44.84
N SER A 272 -25.81 15.44 -44.47
CA SER A 272 -26.33 14.22 -45.06
C SER A 272 -27.73 13.88 -44.55
N ASP A 273 -28.72 13.98 -45.45
CA ASP A 273 -30.11 13.56 -45.24
C ASP A 273 -30.24 12.11 -44.76
N VAL A 274 -29.31 11.23 -45.17
CA VAL A 274 -29.30 9.81 -44.79
C VAL A 274 -29.21 9.66 -43.28
N LYS A 275 -28.37 10.49 -42.63
CA LYS A 275 -28.14 10.43 -41.18
C LYS A 275 -29.25 11.12 -40.40
N TYR A 276 -29.77 12.22 -40.93
CA TYR A 276 -30.95 12.87 -40.38
C TYR A 276 -32.17 11.93 -40.39
N LYS A 277 -32.37 11.19 -41.50
CA LYS A 277 -33.48 10.23 -41.64
C LYS A 277 -33.24 8.91 -40.89
N SER A 278 -32.00 8.53 -40.60
CA SER A 278 -31.72 7.30 -39.84
C SER A 278 -32.28 7.36 -38.42
N ASP A 279 -32.22 8.54 -37.78
CA ASP A 279 -32.76 8.75 -36.43
C ASP A 279 -34.28 8.81 -36.41
N LEU A 280 -34.94 8.85 -37.57
CA LEU A 280 -36.40 8.74 -37.69
C LEU A 280 -36.85 7.31 -38.03
N ASN A 281 -35.92 6.41 -38.37
CA ASN A 281 -36.26 5.04 -38.73
C ASN A 281 -36.82 4.24 -37.55
N TRP A 282 -36.53 4.57 -36.29
CA TRP A 282 -37.10 3.87 -35.14
C TRP A 282 -38.60 4.15 -34.94
N ILE A 283 -39.10 5.27 -35.50
CA ILE A 283 -40.53 5.60 -35.54
C ILE A 283 -41.22 4.87 -36.70
N LYS A 284 -40.45 4.44 -37.69
CA LYS A 284 -40.94 3.78 -38.90
C LYS A 284 -41.43 2.37 -38.55
N GLY A 285 -42.74 2.21 -38.46
CA GLY A 285 -43.40 0.94 -38.10
C GLY A 285 -44.15 0.98 -36.76
N ILE A 286 -44.06 2.07 -36.00
CA ILE A 286 -44.97 2.30 -34.86
C ILE A 286 -46.33 2.66 -35.43
N GLY A 287 -47.26 1.71 -35.41
CA GLY A 287 -48.65 1.94 -35.81
C GLY A 287 -49.32 2.91 -34.84
N TRP A 288 -50.06 3.89 -35.38
CA TRP A 288 -50.88 4.77 -34.56
C TRP A 288 -52.12 3.99 -34.09
N THR A 289 -52.20 3.70 -32.79
CA THR A 289 -53.39 3.12 -32.16
C THR A 289 -54.11 4.18 -31.32
N PRO A 290 -55.37 4.52 -31.65
CA PRO A 290 -56.12 5.47 -30.84
C PRO A 290 -56.45 4.84 -29.47
N PRO A 291 -56.16 5.54 -28.35
CA PRO A 291 -56.60 5.11 -27.03
C PRO A 291 -58.13 5.07 -26.99
N GLY A 292 -58.71 3.96 -26.52
CA GLY A 292 -60.15 3.72 -26.51
C GLY A 292 -60.71 2.99 -27.74
N SER A 293 -59.87 2.58 -28.70
CA SER A 293 -60.33 1.69 -29.77
C SER A 293 -60.69 0.30 -29.22
N TYR A 294 -61.78 -0.28 -29.74
CA TYR A 294 -62.33 -1.56 -29.27
C TYR A 294 -61.28 -2.69 -29.18
N ARG A 295 -60.35 -2.78 -30.15
CA ARG A 295 -59.30 -3.81 -30.15
C ARG A 295 -58.29 -3.62 -29.01
N VAL A 296 -57.98 -2.38 -28.65
CA VAL A 296 -57.07 -2.06 -27.54
C VAL A 296 -57.75 -2.31 -26.20
N GLU A 297 -59.04 -1.96 -26.07
CA GLU A 297 -59.80 -2.26 -24.85
C GLU A 297 -60.03 -3.76 -24.66
N MET A 298 -60.30 -4.50 -25.75
CA MET A 298 -60.36 -5.97 -25.71
C MET A 298 -59.04 -6.59 -25.25
N ALA A 299 -57.91 -6.14 -25.80
CA ALA A 299 -56.60 -6.64 -25.40
C ALA A 299 -56.28 -6.29 -23.93
N ARG A 300 -56.67 -5.09 -23.49
CA ARG A 300 -56.51 -4.65 -22.09
C ARG A 300 -57.36 -5.48 -21.13
N ARG A 301 -58.65 -5.68 -21.43
CA ARG A 301 -59.52 -6.55 -20.63
C ARG A 301 -59.06 -8.00 -20.62
N ALA A 302 -58.56 -8.52 -21.75
CA ALA A 302 -57.99 -9.86 -21.81
C ALA A 302 -56.74 -9.99 -20.93
N ALA A 303 -55.88 -8.95 -20.90
CA ALA A 303 -54.74 -8.92 -19.99
C ALA A 303 -55.18 -8.83 -18.51
N GLU A 304 -56.16 -8.00 -18.18
CA GLU A 304 -56.71 -7.89 -16.82
C GLU A 304 -57.32 -9.22 -16.35
N LEU A 305 -58.01 -9.96 -17.22
CA LEU A 305 -58.52 -11.30 -16.91
C LEU A 305 -57.41 -12.34 -16.72
N ALA A 306 -56.35 -12.30 -17.54
CA ALA A 306 -55.21 -13.19 -17.37
C ALA A 306 -54.50 -12.95 -16.03
N TYR A 307 -54.32 -11.68 -15.64
CA TYR A 307 -53.76 -11.33 -14.33
C TYR A 307 -54.64 -11.79 -13.16
N ALA A 308 -55.98 -11.73 -13.31
CA ALA A 308 -56.91 -12.22 -12.28
C ALA A 308 -56.88 -13.75 -12.13
N GLN A 309 -56.74 -14.49 -13.23
CA GLN A 309 -56.59 -15.95 -13.20
C GLN A 309 -55.29 -16.38 -12.50
N ASP A 310 -54.19 -15.65 -12.73
CA ASP A 310 -52.91 -15.92 -12.08
C ASP A 310 -52.99 -15.70 -10.55
N THR A 311 -53.80 -14.76 -10.06
CA THR A 311 -54.02 -14.52 -8.63
C THR A 311 -54.91 -15.58 -7.97
N GLU A 312 -55.96 -16.06 -8.64
CA GLU A 312 -56.82 -17.14 -8.12
C GLU A 312 -56.09 -18.51 -8.10
N CYS A 313 -55.13 -18.72 -9.02
CA CYS A 313 -54.26 -19.89 -9.01
C CYS A 313 -53.25 -19.88 -7.85
N GLN A 314 -52.90 -18.71 -7.30
CA GLN A 314 -52.00 -18.60 -6.15
C GLN A 314 -52.74 -18.80 -4.82
N GLU A 315 -53.98 -18.31 -4.70
CA GLU A 315 -54.80 -18.49 -3.48
C GLU A 315 -55.27 -19.95 -3.29
N THR A 316 -55.37 -20.74 -4.35
CA THR A 316 -55.74 -22.17 -4.30
C THR A 316 -54.56 -23.11 -4.02
N GLN A 317 -53.31 -22.63 -4.16
CA GLN A 317 -52.09 -23.41 -3.88
C GLN A 317 -51.59 -23.28 -2.42
N GLU A 318 -52.13 -22.36 -1.62
CA GLU A 318 -51.70 -22.14 -0.22
C GLU A 318 -52.55 -22.89 0.84
N GLN A 319 -53.59 -23.67 0.47
CA GLN A 319 -54.49 -24.33 1.43
C GLN A 319 -54.47 -25.88 1.45
N HIS A 320 -53.51 -26.56 0.80
CA HIS A 320 -53.39 -28.03 0.92
C HIS A 320 -51.92 -28.52 0.90
N ASP A 321 -51.61 -29.38 1.88
CA ASP A 321 -50.49 -30.35 2.00
C ASP A 321 -49.21 -29.96 2.78
N PRO A 322 -49.02 -30.49 4.01
CA PRO A 322 -47.87 -30.22 4.89
C PRO A 322 -46.71 -31.22 4.70
N ASP A 323 -46.10 -31.27 3.51
CA ASP A 323 -44.91 -32.11 3.25
C ASP A 323 -43.78 -31.39 2.46
N TYR A 324 -43.88 -30.07 2.25
CA TYR A 324 -42.97 -29.31 1.39
C TYR A 324 -41.75 -28.67 2.08
N GLU A 325 -41.41 -29.06 3.31
CA GLU A 325 -40.21 -28.55 4.03
C GLU A 325 -38.97 -29.46 3.95
N LYS A 326 -38.99 -30.56 3.17
CA LYS A 326 -37.81 -31.46 3.05
C LYS A 326 -37.04 -31.42 1.73
N ILE A 327 -37.36 -30.49 0.81
CA ILE A 327 -36.73 -30.43 -0.51
C ILE A 327 -35.91 -29.14 -0.72
N THR A 328 -36.06 -28.13 0.14
CA THR A 328 -35.41 -26.81 -0.01
C THR A 328 -34.00 -26.72 0.60
N GLU A 329 -33.52 -27.74 1.30
CA GLU A 329 -32.12 -27.78 1.80
C GLU A 329 -31.14 -28.45 0.82
N GLY A 330 -31.64 -29.12 -0.23
CA GLY A 330 -30.81 -29.82 -1.23
C GLY A 330 -30.36 -28.98 -2.43
N SER A 331 -30.81 -27.73 -2.56
CA SER A 331 -30.56 -26.89 -3.75
C SER A 331 -29.63 -25.70 -3.51
N GLN A 332 -29.07 -25.56 -2.31
CA GLN A 332 -28.06 -24.52 -1.98
C GLN A 332 -26.62 -25.07 -2.02
N GLN A 333 -26.26 -25.85 -3.04
CA GLN A 333 -24.86 -26.11 -3.37
C GLN A 333 -24.67 -26.19 -4.90
N VAL A 334 -24.87 -25.06 -5.58
CA VAL A 334 -24.29 -24.85 -6.91
C VAL A 334 -23.22 -23.77 -6.77
N GLN A 335 -21.97 -24.23 -6.82
CA GLN A 335 -20.78 -23.39 -6.77
C GLN A 335 -20.82 -22.38 -7.93
N LEU A 336 -20.98 -21.10 -7.59
CA LEU A 336 -20.76 -19.99 -8.50
C LEU A 336 -19.27 -19.98 -8.89
N ASN A 337 -18.97 -20.30 -10.14
CA ASN A 337 -17.61 -20.23 -10.68
C ASN A 337 -17.06 -18.79 -10.52
N PRO A 338 -15.94 -18.59 -9.79
CA PRO A 338 -15.39 -17.26 -9.50
C PRO A 338 -14.98 -16.51 -10.78
N ASP A 339 -14.64 -17.22 -11.85
CA ASP A 339 -14.23 -16.66 -13.14
C ASP A 339 -15.35 -15.88 -13.84
N ALA A 340 -16.62 -16.28 -13.66
CA ALA A 340 -17.75 -15.61 -14.30
C ALA A 340 -18.03 -14.22 -13.68
N ALA A 341 -17.78 -14.08 -12.37
CA ALA A 341 -17.91 -12.82 -11.66
C ALA A 341 -16.80 -11.82 -12.03
N GLU A 342 -15.56 -12.30 -12.23
CA GLU A 342 -14.45 -11.47 -12.71
C GLU A 342 -14.67 -10.98 -14.14
N VAL A 343 -15.20 -11.82 -15.04
CA VAL A 343 -15.50 -11.41 -16.42
C VAL A 343 -16.59 -10.32 -16.46
N LEU A 344 -17.59 -10.39 -15.58
CA LEU A 344 -18.62 -9.36 -15.43
C LEU A 344 -18.07 -8.05 -14.85
N GLN A 345 -17.17 -8.13 -13.88
CA GLN A 345 -16.49 -6.94 -13.35
C GLN A 345 -15.53 -6.31 -14.37
N MET A 346 -14.80 -7.10 -15.17
CA MET A 346 -13.98 -6.60 -16.27
C MET A 346 -14.81 -5.93 -17.36
N LYS A 347 -15.95 -6.52 -17.74
CA LYS A 347 -16.88 -5.90 -18.70
C LYS A 347 -17.42 -4.56 -18.18
N ARG A 348 -17.76 -4.48 -16.89
CA ARG A 348 -18.18 -3.23 -16.24
C ARG A 348 -17.07 -2.18 -16.17
N ARG A 349 -15.81 -2.59 -15.93
CA ARG A 349 -14.64 -1.68 -15.95
C ARG A 349 -14.33 -1.17 -17.36
N LYS A 350 -14.38 -2.03 -18.38
CA LYS A 350 -14.25 -1.61 -19.79
C LYS A 350 -15.33 -0.61 -20.20
N MET A 351 -16.58 -0.83 -19.81
CA MET A 351 -17.69 0.09 -20.09
C MET A 351 -17.57 1.45 -19.38
N LYS A 352 -16.86 1.53 -18.24
CA LYS A 352 -16.59 2.80 -17.55
C LYS A 352 -15.42 3.58 -18.18
N LEU A 353 -14.44 2.89 -18.77
CA LEU A 353 -13.29 3.50 -19.44
C LEU A 353 -13.63 4.06 -20.84
N THR A 354 -14.69 3.56 -21.49
CA THR A 354 -15.15 4.09 -22.79
C THR A 354 -16.10 5.30 -22.66
N LYS A 355 -16.41 5.73 -21.42
CA LYS A 355 -17.28 6.88 -21.11
C LYS A 355 -16.54 8.07 -20.48
N LYS A 356 -15.21 8.01 -20.38
CA LYS A 356 -14.32 9.17 -20.19
C LYS A 356 -13.54 9.37 -21.48
#